data_AF-A0A1X0DUI5-F1
#
_entry.id   AF-A0A1X0DUI5-F1
#
_cell.length_a   1.000
_cell.length_b   1.000
_cell.length_c   1.000
_cell.angle_alpha   90.00
_cell.angle_beta   90.00
_cell.angle_gamma   90.00
#
_symmetry.space_group_name_H-M   'P 1'
#
loop_
_entity.id
_entity.type
_entity.pdbx_description
1 polymer ?
#
loop_
_entity_poly.entity_id
_entity_poly.type
_entity_poly.pdbx_seq_one_letter_code
_entity_poly.pdbx_strand_id
1 'polypeptide(L)' 'MSREIAGKIFMTAEEAGVTPPTEEELARIQKQFDEFEEKINAVAPEDRATEVSPKFWDDISGTEYDPRRQK' A
#
# COMPACT_ATOMS: atom_id res chain seq x y z
N MET A 1 3.19 5.81 20.21
CA MET A 1 2.01 5.04 20.65
C MET A 1 1.32 4.57 19.40
N SER A 2 1.11 3.25 19.29
CA SER A 2 0.38 2.68 18.16
C SER A 2 -1.07 3.16 18.14
N ARG A 3 -1.63 3.32 16.95
CA ARG A 3 -3.02 3.74 16.72
C ARG A 3 -3.67 2.89 15.65
N GLU A 4 -4.92 2.50 15.87
CA GLU A 4 -5.75 1.87 14.85
C GLU A 4 -6.60 2.93 14.16
N ILE A 5 -6.53 3.00 12.84
CA ILE A 5 -7.32 3.91 11.99
C ILE A 5 -7.70 3.16 10.72
N ALA A 6 -9.00 3.13 10.41
CA ALA A 6 -9.58 2.48 9.24
C ALA A 6 -9.12 1.02 9.12
N GLY A 7 -9.18 0.28 10.24
CA GLY A 7 -8.74 -1.11 10.34
C GLY A 7 -7.22 -1.34 10.09
N LYS A 8 -6.40 -0.28 10.08
CA LYS A 8 -4.94 -0.36 9.94
C LYS A 8 -4.26 0.07 11.23
N ILE A 9 -3.20 -0.64 11.62
CA ILE A 9 -2.39 -0.29 12.80
C ILE A 9 -1.18 0.51 12.33
N PHE A 10 -1.05 1.73 12.83
CA PHE A 10 0.11 2.59 12.63
C PHE A 10 0.97 2.56 13.89
N MET A 11 2.23 2.18 13.72
CA MET A 11 3.22 2.08 14.80
C MET A 11 4.57 2.61 14.31
N THR A 12 5.45 3.01 15.23
CA THR A 12 6.83 3.34 14.87
C THR A 12 7.66 2.07 14.65
N ALA A 13 8.84 2.20 14.02
CA ALA A 13 9.74 1.07 13.81
C ALA A 13 10.19 0.45 15.14
N GLU A 14 10.41 1.29 16.16
CA GLU A 14 10.78 0.86 17.51
C GLU A 14 9.65 0.06 18.17
N GLU A 15 8.40 0.53 18.04
CA GLU A 15 7.22 -0.18 18.54
C GLU A 15 7.00 -1.53 17.82
N ALA A 16 7.33 -1.58 16.53
CA ALA A 16 7.27 -2.79 15.73
C ALA A 16 8.44 -3.77 16.02
N GLY A 17 9.49 -3.33 16.72
CA GLY A 17 10.72 -4.09 16.89
C GLY A 17 11.46 -4.33 15.57
N VAL A 18 11.26 -3.46 14.57
CA VAL A 18 11.83 -3.61 13.23
C VAL A 18 13.08 -2.75 13.12
N THR A 19 14.17 -3.37 12.68
CA THR A 19 15.40 -2.66 12.34
C THR A 19 15.29 -2.01 10.96
N PRO A 20 15.83 -0.80 10.75
CA PRO A 20 15.95 -0.23 9.42
C PRO A 20 16.70 -1.18 8.47
N PRO A 21 16.34 -1.23 7.18
CA PRO A 21 17.03 -2.05 6.20
C PRO A 21 18.48 -1.57 6.01
N THR A 22 19.36 -2.50 5.68
CA THR A 22 20.76 -2.24 5.34
C THR A 22 20.91 -1.62 3.95
N GLU A 23 22.07 -1.03 3.66
CA GLU A 23 22.36 -0.45 2.33
C GLU A 23 22.25 -1.49 1.20
N GLU A 24 22.70 -2.72 1.43
CA GLU A 24 22.59 -3.81 0.46
C GLU A 24 21.14 -4.22 0.20
N GLU A 25 20.31 -4.26 1.25
CA GLU A 25 18.88 -4.54 1.13
C GLU A 25 18.16 -3.42 0.40
N LEU A 26 18.49 -2.16 0.68
CA LEU A 26 17.96 -1.00 -0.02
C LEU A 26 18.33 -1.04 -1.51
N ALA A 27 19.59 -1.32 -1.85
CA ALA A 27 20.02 -1.43 -3.24
C ALA A 27 19.28 -2.56 -3.99
N ARG A 28 19.07 -3.71 -3.33
CA ARG A 28 18.29 -4.81 -3.90
C ARG A 28 16.84 -4.43 -4.12
N ILE A 29 16.21 -3.77 -3.15
CA ILE A 29 14.82 -3.33 -3.24
C ILE A 29 14.67 -2.28 -4.34
N GLN A 30 15.59 -1.31 -4.41
CA GLN A 30 15.57 -0.29 -5.46
C GLN A 30 15.58 -0.92 -6.85
N LYS A 31 16.46 -1.89 -7.08
CA LYS A 31 16.51 -2.62 -8.36
C LYS A 31 15.17 -3.31 -8.69
N GLN A 32 14.52 -3.92 -7.71
CA GLN A 32 13.22 -4.55 -7.91
C GLN A 32 12.12 -3.54 -8.28
N PHE A 33 12.16 -2.34 -7.68
CA PHE A 33 11.25 -1.25 -8.02
C PHE A 33 11.50 -0.73 -9.43
N ASP A 34 12.76 -0.53 -9.82
CA ASP A 34 13.11 -0.08 -11.17
C ASP A 34 12.60 -1.08 -12.24
N GLU A 35 12.83 -2.38 -12.04
CA GLU A 35 12.33 -3.45 -12.93
C GLU A 35 10.80 -3.50 -12.99
N PHE A 36 10.11 -3.14 -11.91
CA PHE A 36 8.66 -3.09 -11.88
C PHE A 36 8.12 -1.85 -12.61
N GLU A 37 8.76 -0.70 -12.41
CA GLU A 37 8.42 0.55 -13.08
C GLU A 37 8.63 0.44 -14.60
N GLU A 38 9.69 -0.22 -15.06
CA GLU A 38 9.89 -0.52 -16.48
C GLU A 38 8.72 -1.32 -17.06
N LYS A 39 8.20 -2.32 -16.33
CA LYS A 39 7.04 -3.11 -16.77
C LYS A 39 5.77 -2.28 -16.86
N ILE A 40 5.53 -1.39 -15.89
CA ILE A 40 4.38 -0.48 -15.91
C ILE A 40 4.49 0.48 -17.10
N ASN A 41 5.66 1.08 -17.29
CA ASN A 41 5.88 2.08 -18.34
C ASN A 41 5.82 1.48 -19.75
N ALA A 42 6.14 0.20 -19.89
CA ALA A 42 5.98 -0.54 -21.15
C ALA A 42 4.52 -0.81 -21.53
N VAL A 43 3.55 -0.62 -20.63
CA VAL A 43 2.12 -0.80 -20.95
C VAL A 43 1.65 0.30 -21.89
N ALA A 44 1.23 -0.11 -23.09
CA ALA A 44 0.69 0.76 -24.12
C ALA A 44 -0.53 1.53 -23.59
N PRO A 45 -0.74 2.80 -23.98
CA PRO A 45 -1.86 3.61 -23.49
C PRO A 45 -3.23 2.94 -23.65
N GLU A 46 -3.41 2.19 -24.73
CA GLU A 46 -4.65 1.48 -25.07
C GLU A 46 -4.95 0.30 -24.14
N ASP A 47 -3.91 -0.30 -23.56
CA ASP A 47 -3.99 -1.44 -22.65
C ASP A 47 -4.07 -1.02 -21.17
N ARG A 48 -4.00 0.28 -20.89
CA ARG A 48 -4.13 0.80 -19.52
C ARG A 48 -5.58 0.69 -19.07
N ALA A 49 -5.79 0.11 -17.89
CA ALA A 49 -7.11 0.07 -17.27
C ALA A 49 -7.65 1.49 -17.06
N THR A 50 -8.69 1.85 -17.79
CA THR A 50 -9.40 3.14 -17.67
C THR A 50 -10.55 3.06 -16.68
N GLU A 51 -11.10 1.86 -16.48
CA GLU A 51 -12.14 1.58 -15.51
C GLU A 51 -11.55 0.83 -14.31
N VAL A 52 -11.62 1.46 -13.14
CA VAL A 52 -11.24 0.84 -11.87
C VAL A 52 -12.50 0.51 -11.09
N SER A 53 -12.54 -0.70 -10.50
CA SER A 53 -13.65 -1.12 -9.65
C SER A 53 -13.87 -0.08 -8.53
N PRO A 54 -15.11 0.28 -8.19
CA PRO A 54 -15.41 1.15 -7.05
C PRO A 54 -14.79 0.64 -5.74
N LYS A 55 -14.56 -0.69 -5.62
CA LYS A 55 -13.89 -1.27 -4.46
C LYS A 55 -12.44 -0.79 -4.29
N PHE A 56 -11.78 -0.41 -5.39
CA PHE A 56 -10.43 0.17 -5.34
C PHE A 56 -10.40 1.47 -4.52
N TRP A 57 -11.48 2.25 -4.56
CA TRP A 57 -11.62 3.51 -3.83
C TRP A 57 -12.27 3.34 -2.44
N ASP A 58 -12.60 2.11 -2.07
CA ASP A 58 -13.35 1.81 -0.86
C ASP A 58 -12.40 1.38 0.26
N ASP A 59 -11.82 2.39 0.90
CA ASP A 59 -10.87 2.25 2.02
C ASP A 59 -11.56 2.05 3.38
N ILE A 60 -12.86 2.36 3.50
CA ILE A 60 -13.55 2.42 4.80
C ILE A 60 -14.48 1.24 5.06
N SER A 61 -14.91 0.51 4.02
CA SER A 61 -15.77 -0.65 4.21
C SER A 61 -15.14 -1.70 5.10
N GLY A 62 -15.90 -2.19 6.07
CA GLY A 62 -15.44 -3.14 7.08
C GLY A 62 -14.62 -2.51 8.22
N THR A 63 -14.31 -1.22 8.19
CA THR A 63 -13.60 -0.51 9.26
C THR A 63 -14.56 0.15 10.24
N GLU A 64 -14.05 0.80 11.28
CA GLU A 64 -14.82 1.62 12.21
C GLU A 64 -15.54 2.82 11.54
N TYR A 65 -15.12 3.21 10.34
CA TYR A 65 -15.73 4.27 9.55
C TYR A 65 -16.80 3.76 8.56
N ASP A 66 -17.06 2.45 8.50
CA ASP A 66 -18.10 1.89 7.62
C ASP A 66 -19.50 2.30 8.10
N PRO A 67 -20.27 3.09 7.33
CA PRO A 67 -21.61 3.52 7.72
C PRO A 67 -22.62 2.35 7.85
N ARG A 68 -22.32 1.18 7.24
CA ARG A 68 -23.15 -0.02 7.34
C ARG A 68 -22.97 -0.75 8.66
N ARG A 69 -21.87 -0.51 9.40
CA ARG A 69 -21.62 -1.12 10.72
C ARG A 69 -22.29 -0.36 11.87
N GLN A 70 -22.78 0.85 11.64
CA GLN A 70 -23.44 1.68 12.66
C GLN A 70 -24.97 1.55 12.66
N LYS A 71 -25.52 0.49 12.06
CA LYS A 71 -26.95 0.15 12.09
C LYS A 71 -27.23 -1.06 12.97
#